data_AF-A0A2V9L114-F1
#
_entry.id   AF-A0A2V9L114-F1
#
_cell.length_a   1.000
_cell.length_b   1.000
_cell.length_c   1.000
_cell.angle_alpha   90.00
_cell.angle_beta   90.00
_cell.angle_gamma   90.00
#
_symmetry.space_group_name_H-M   'P 1'
#
loop_
_entity.id
_entity.type
_entity.pdbx_description
1 polymer ?
#
loop_
_entity_poly.entity_id
_entity_poly.type
_entity_poly.pdbx_seq_one_letter_code
_entity_poly.pdbx_strand_id
1 'polypeptide(L)' 'LESQDFIGPMIRNVGAMLVRGYRPRDVFLQYMARQDGPTGGRDANTHFGDVARGVIAPISVLGELVPVLAGIGLASKIRK' A
#
# COMPACT_ATOMS: atom_id res chain seq x y z
N LEU A 1 7.55 -10.50 7.07
CA LEU A 1 7.20 -9.07 7.12
C LEU A 1 6.68 -8.82 8.50
N GLU A 2 7.42 -8.04 9.27
CA GLU A 2 7.03 -7.62 10.60
C GLU A 2 5.99 -6.48 10.54
N SER A 3 5.38 -6.18 11.68
CA SER A 3 4.34 -5.14 11.78
C SER A 3 4.84 -3.74 11.34
N GLN A 4 6.13 -3.45 11.53
CA GLN A 4 6.78 -2.19 11.18
C GLN A 4 7.27 -2.12 9.73
N ASP A 5 7.28 -3.24 8.99
CA ASP A 5 7.79 -3.27 7.62
C ASP A 5 6.84 -2.52 6.66
N PHE A 6 7.42 -1.83 5.68
CA PHE A 6 6.66 -1.17 4.62
C PHE A 6 6.58 -2.05 3.37
N ILE A 7 5.46 -1.97 2.66
CA ILE A 7 5.24 -2.62 1.37
C ILE A 7 4.82 -1.59 0.32
N GLY A 8 5.28 -1.79 -0.92
CA GLY A 8 4.82 -1.06 -2.10
C GLY A 8 4.17 -2.00 -3.11
N PRO A 9 2.93 -2.45 -2.87
CA PRO A 9 2.24 -3.40 -3.73
C PRO A 9 1.82 -2.77 -5.05
N MET A 10 1.98 -3.51 -6.15
CA MET A 10 1.56 -3.10 -7.50
C MET A 10 0.31 -3.86 -7.98
N ILE A 11 -0.14 -3.59 -9.21
CA ILE A 11 -1.35 -4.10 -9.87
C ILE A 11 -1.52 -5.64 -9.91
N ARG A 12 -0.53 -6.41 -9.46
CA ARG A 12 -0.56 -7.88 -9.36
C ARG A 12 -0.33 -8.41 -7.94
N ASN A 13 -0.39 -7.56 -6.92
CA ASN A 13 -0.06 -7.91 -5.54
C ASN A 13 -1.21 -7.70 -4.55
N VAL A 14 -2.47 -7.74 -4.99
CA VAL A 14 -3.64 -7.52 -4.11
C VAL A 14 -3.68 -8.46 -2.89
N GLY A 15 -3.12 -9.67 -3.01
CA GLY A 15 -2.99 -10.61 -1.89
C GLY A 15 -2.17 -10.05 -0.72
N ALA A 16 -1.26 -9.09 -0.96
CA ALA A 16 -0.52 -8.40 0.09
C ALA A 16 -1.43 -7.63 1.04
N MET A 17 -2.58 -7.12 0.58
CA MET A 17 -3.57 -6.47 1.44
C MET A 17 -4.16 -7.46 2.44
N LEU A 18 -4.47 -8.68 1.99
CA LEU A 18 -5.02 -9.72 2.87
C LEU A 18 -3.99 -10.14 3.92
N VAL A 19 -2.73 -10.31 3.52
CA VAL A 19 -1.62 -10.61 4.44
C VAL A 19 -1.40 -9.47 5.44
N ARG A 20 -1.65 -8.21 5.04
CA ARG A 20 -1.56 -7.04 5.92
C ARG A 20 -2.79 -6.83 6.81
N GLY A 21 -3.76 -7.74 6.77
CA GLY A 21 -4.93 -7.73 7.66
C GLY A 21 -6.11 -6.88 7.16
N TYR A 22 -6.08 -6.41 5.91
CA TYR A 22 -7.28 -5.83 5.30
C TYR A 22 -8.34 -6.92 5.09
N ARG A 23 -9.60 -6.59 5.37
CA ARG A 23 -10.70 -7.52 5.13
C ARG A 23 -11.01 -7.56 3.63
N PRO A 24 -11.55 -8.68 3.10
CA PRO A 24 -12.02 -8.72 1.72
C PRO A 24 -12.99 -7.58 1.36
N ARG A 25 -13.86 -7.16 2.31
CA ARG A 25 -14.73 -5.99 2.14
C ARG A 25 -13.93 -4.73 1.78
N ASP A 26 -12.81 -4.49 2.46
CA ASP A 26 -12.02 -3.27 2.28
C ASP A 26 -11.38 -3.24 0.88
N VAL A 27 -11.01 -4.40 0.33
CA VAL A 27 -10.55 -4.56 -1.06
C VAL A 27 -11.65 -4.17 -2.05
N PHE A 28 -12.87 -4.64 -1.86
CA PHE A 28 -13.98 -4.28 -2.76
C PHE A 28 -14.38 -2.81 -2.63
N LEU A 29 -14.36 -2.24 -1.43
CA LEU A 29 -14.60 -0.81 -1.23
C LEU A 29 -13.55 0.04 -1.92
N GLN A 30 -12.27 -0.33 -1.84
CA GLN A 30 -11.20 0.32 -2.59
C GLN A 30 -11.47 0.22 -4.08
N TYR A 31 -11.75 -0.98 -4.57
CA TYR A 31 -11.95 -1.23 -5.99
C TYR A 31 -13.05 -0.34 -6.58
N MET A 32 -14.11 -0.09 -5.81
CA MET A 32 -15.27 0.73 -6.18
C MET A 32 -15.17 2.21 -5.73
N ALA A 33 -13.99 2.68 -5.29
CA ALA A 33 -13.76 4.06 -4.82
C ALA A 33 -14.77 4.53 -3.75
N ARG A 34 -15.14 3.66 -2.82
CA ARG A 34 -16.08 4.00 -1.75
C ARG A 34 -15.37 4.80 -0.65
N GLN A 35 -16.08 5.74 -0.04
CA GLN A 35 -15.58 6.57 1.07
C GLN A 35 -15.06 5.74 2.26
N ASP A 36 -15.69 4.59 2.54
CA ASP A 36 -15.26 3.68 3.61
C ASP A 36 -14.04 2.82 3.23
N GLY A 37 -13.53 2.95 2.00
CA GLY A 37 -12.38 2.20 1.52
C GLY A 37 -11.05 2.72 2.09
N PRO A 38 -9.97 1.94 1.99
CA PRO A 38 -8.62 2.28 2.47
C PRO A 38 -8.14 3.69 2.09
N THR A 39 -8.43 4.16 0.88
CA THR A 39 -8.01 5.50 0.40
C THR A 39 -9.06 6.59 0.61
N GLY A 40 -10.19 6.26 1.26
CA GLY A 40 -11.29 7.21 1.45
C GLY A 40 -12.04 7.56 0.16
N GLY A 41 -11.98 6.71 -0.86
CA GLY A 41 -12.57 6.95 -2.19
C GLY A 41 -11.80 7.92 -3.08
N ARG A 42 -10.56 8.30 -2.70
CA ARG A 42 -9.69 9.17 -3.51
C ARG A 42 -8.96 8.44 -4.63
N ASP A 43 -8.91 7.12 -4.56
CA ASP A 43 -8.38 6.24 -5.60
C ASP A 43 -9.27 5.00 -5.74
N ALA A 44 -9.03 4.19 -6.76
CA ALA A 44 -9.83 3.03 -7.12
C ALA A 44 -8.96 1.80 -7.45
N ASN A 45 -9.61 0.73 -7.90
CA ASN A 45 -8.94 -0.48 -8.40
C ASN A 45 -7.96 -1.09 -7.37
N THR A 46 -6.69 -1.27 -7.73
CA THR A 46 -5.65 -1.92 -6.92
C THR A 46 -4.62 -0.94 -6.38
N HIS A 47 -4.90 0.37 -6.45
CA HIS A 47 -4.06 1.40 -5.87
C HIS A 47 -4.43 1.60 -4.41
N PHE A 48 -3.77 0.83 -3.54
CA PHE A 48 -3.98 0.91 -2.09
C PHE A 48 -2.91 1.80 -1.46
N GLY A 49 -3.33 2.79 -0.69
CA GLY A 49 -2.43 3.63 0.11
C GLY A 49 -2.91 3.74 1.54
N ASP A 50 -2.03 3.46 2.50
CA ASP A 50 -2.27 3.56 3.94
C ASP A 50 -0.93 3.53 4.67
N VAL A 51 -0.30 4.70 4.78
CA VAL A 51 1.04 4.85 5.36
C VAL A 51 1.07 4.40 6.82
N ALA A 52 -0.03 4.59 7.56
CA ALA A 52 -0.13 4.19 8.96
C ALA A 52 -0.01 2.67 9.15
N ARG A 53 -0.38 1.87 8.14
CA ARG A 53 -0.20 0.40 8.12
C ARG A 53 1.01 -0.06 7.30
N GLY A 54 1.85 0.87 6.87
CA GLY A 54 3.03 0.60 6.07
C GLY A 54 2.74 0.26 4.61
N VAL A 55 1.61 0.71 4.05
CA VAL A 55 1.26 0.48 2.63
C VAL A 55 1.48 1.77 1.84
N ILE A 56 2.47 1.75 0.96
CA ILE A 56 2.77 2.87 0.05
C ILE A 56 2.00 2.67 -1.26
N ALA A 57 1.22 3.67 -1.65
CA ALA A 57 0.42 3.61 -2.86
C ALA A 57 1.29 3.52 -4.12
N PRO A 58 0.98 2.62 -5.06
CA PRO A 58 1.57 2.68 -6.40
C PRO A 58 1.02 3.88 -7.15
N ILE A 59 1.80 4.35 -8.13
CA ILE A 59 1.32 5.25 -9.18
C ILE A 59 1.41 4.52 -10.53
N SER A 60 0.71 5.05 -11.53
CA SER A 60 0.60 4.39 -12.84
C SER A 60 1.94 4.17 -13.56
N VAL A 61 2.98 4.94 -13.21
CA VAL A 61 4.32 4.79 -13.79
C VAL A 61 5.07 3.68 -13.05
N LEU A 62 5.42 2.63 -13.80
CA LEU A 62 6.18 1.51 -13.27
C LEU A 62 7.58 1.95 -12.83
N GLY A 63 8.05 1.41 -11.70
CA GLY A 63 9.38 1.66 -11.18
C GLY A 63 9.47 2.81 -10.17
N GLU A 64 8.47 3.69 -10.09
CA GLU A 64 8.48 4.85 -9.17
C GLU A 64 8.54 4.47 -7.69
N LEU A 65 8.00 3.30 -7.32
CA LEU A 65 8.09 2.80 -5.95
C LEU A 65 9.50 2.34 -5.56
N VAL A 66 10.38 2.02 -6.52
CA VAL A 66 11.74 1.54 -6.23
C VAL A 66 12.55 2.56 -5.43
N PRO A 67 12.72 3.83 -5.89
CA PRO A 67 13.44 4.83 -5.11
C PRO A 67 12.75 5.18 -3.78
N VAL A 68 11.41 5.14 -3.74
CA VAL A 68 10.66 5.42 -2.50
C VAL A 68 10.93 4.36 -1.43
N LEU A 69 10.81 3.07 -1.78
CA LEU A 69 11.07 1.98 -0.84
C LEU A 69 12.55 1.90 -0.45
N ALA A 70 13.47 2.20 -1.37
CA ALA A 70 14.90 2.32 -1.05
C ALA A 70 15.16 3.45 -0.03
N GLY A 71 14.49 4.59 -0.17
CA GLY A 71 14.53 5.69 0.80
C GLY A 71 14.01 5.29 2.18
N ILE A 72 12.90 4.55 2.24
CA ILE A 72 12.38 4.01 3.51
C ILE A 72 13.40 3.06 4.15
N GLY A 73 13.97 2.13 3.38
CA GLY A 73 15.01 1.21 3.88
C GLY A 73 16.25 1.94 4.40
N LEU A 74 16.69 2.99 3.70
CA LEU A 74 17.79 3.84 4.15
C LEU A 74 17.45 4.56 5.45
N ALA A 75 16.26 5.14 5.56
CA ALA A 75 15.81 5.83 6.77
C ALA A 75 15.76 4.86 7.96
N SER A 76 15.24 3.65 7.79
CA SER A 76 15.24 2.61 8.83
C SER A 76 16.65 2.20 9.26
N LYS A 77 17.64 2.20 8.34
CA LYS A 77 19.05 1.94 8.68
C LYS A 77 19.69 3.06 9.50
N ILE A 78 19.37 4.33 9.17
CA ILE A 78 19.93 5.50 9.85
C ILE A 78 19.32 5.68 11.24
N ARG A 79 18.03 5.44 11.38
CA ARG A 79 17.24 5.70 12.61
C ARG A 79 17.21 4.52 13.60
N LYS A 80 18.23 3.65 13.58
CA LYS A 80 18.33 2.47 14.48
C LYS A 80 17.87 2.77 15.90
#